data_AF-A0A7V1ZXQ0-F1
#
_entry.id   AF-A0A7V1ZXQ0-F1
#
_cell.length_a   1.000
_cell.length_b   1.000
_cell.length_c   1.000
_cell.angle_alpha   90.00
_cell.angle_beta   90.00
_cell.angle_gamma   90.00
#
_symmetry.space_group_name_H-M   'P 1'
#
loop_
_entity.id
_entity.type
_entity.pdbx_description
1 polymer ?
#
loop_
_entity_poly.entity_id
_entity_poly.type
_entity_poly.pdbx_seq_one_letter_code
_entity_poly.pdbx_strand_id
1 'polypeptide(L)'
;MGNFFFIKPALTALEEGRSVRFGIFILMWIIAIAIVAAGIVSWVDFWNQVSGQNASGVLGVILYQLVFLILLYFLFQILVIRASDVLNVEEFESDFTVIPVMSVLIRAVGELLAIYCLFQGIGWLIFAWFASAVPQLGLGAFDDLFVIVNIYSGSGFKQGIIALVKGIIWGFASIVVAYFLAEVISLCLRWYLDIKKIRVVAEGHEKPAPAAATAGAEGPKPEEKGGEEKKD
;
A
#
# COMPACT_ATOMS: atom_id res chain seq x y z
N MET A 1 32.84 12.49 -26.79
CA MET A 1 31.50 12.95 -26.37
C MET A 1 30.57 11.74 -26.25
N GLY A 2 30.67 10.99 -25.15
CA GLY A 2 29.83 9.82 -24.93
C GLY A 2 29.86 9.48 -23.45
N ASN A 3 28.73 9.69 -22.76
CA ASN A 3 28.32 9.10 -21.47
C ASN A 3 27.02 9.75 -20.93
N PHE A 4 26.02 10.02 -21.80
CA PHE A 4 24.74 10.62 -21.39
C PHE A 4 23.56 9.63 -21.35
N PHE A 5 23.79 8.32 -21.52
CA PHE A 5 22.71 7.33 -21.53
C PHE A 5 22.59 6.50 -20.23
N PHE A 6 22.86 7.09 -19.07
CA PHE A 6 22.53 6.46 -17.78
C PHE A 6 21.00 6.37 -17.53
N ILE A 7 20.21 7.20 -18.23
CA ILE A 7 18.75 7.27 -18.06
C ILE A 7 18.04 6.10 -18.75
N LYS A 8 18.54 5.59 -19.88
CA LYS A 8 17.88 4.48 -20.61
C LYS A 8 17.84 3.17 -19.80
N PRO A 9 18.94 2.70 -19.19
CA PRO A 9 18.90 1.52 -18.32
C PRO A 9 17.97 1.73 -17.11
N ALA A 10 17.94 2.94 -16.54
CA ALA A 10 17.05 3.27 -15.43
C ALA A 10 15.57 3.22 -15.85
N LEU A 11 15.22 3.73 -17.04
CA LEU A 11 13.87 3.67 -17.59
C LEU A 11 13.44 2.24 -17.94
N THR A 12 14.32 1.44 -18.54
CA THR A 12 14.03 0.03 -18.87
C THR A 12 13.89 -0.83 -17.61
N ALA A 13 14.68 -0.54 -16.57
CA ALA A 13 14.54 -1.18 -15.26
C ALA A 13 13.23 -0.79 -14.54
N LEU A 14 12.67 0.40 -14.82
CA LEU A 14 11.36 0.83 -14.33
C LEU A 14 10.22 0.11 -15.07
N GLU A 15 10.38 -0.17 -16.36
CA GLU A 15 9.40 -0.94 -17.15
C GLU A 15 9.23 -2.38 -16.65
N GLU A 16 10.29 -3.02 -16.14
CA GLU A 16 10.22 -4.39 -15.61
C GLU A 16 9.46 -4.52 -14.27
N GLY A 17 9.09 -3.41 -13.62
CA GLY A 17 8.31 -3.38 -12.37
C GLY A 17 9.02 -3.92 -11.12
N ARG A 18 9.99 -4.84 -11.29
CA ARG A 18 10.82 -5.42 -10.22
C ARG A 18 11.63 -4.36 -9.49
N SER A 19 12.22 -3.41 -10.22
CA SER A 19 13.03 -2.33 -9.64
C SER A 19 12.19 -1.39 -8.80
N VAL A 20 10.94 -1.13 -9.21
CA VAL A 20 9.98 -0.30 -8.45
C VAL A 20 9.62 -0.98 -7.13
N ARG A 21 9.28 -2.27 -7.16
CA ARG A 21 8.97 -3.07 -5.96
C ARG A 21 10.15 -3.08 -4.99
N PHE A 22 11.36 -3.29 -5.49
CA PHE A 22 12.57 -3.29 -4.67
C PHE A 22 12.89 -1.91 -4.07
N GLY A 23 12.72 -0.84 -4.85
CA GLY A 23 12.88 0.53 -4.37
C GLY A 23 11.89 0.87 -3.24
N ILE A 24 10.63 0.49 -3.39
CA ILE A 24 9.59 0.70 -2.37
C ILE A 24 9.86 -0.16 -1.13
N PHE A 25 10.30 -1.41 -1.30
CA PHE A 25 10.74 -2.26 -0.20
C PHE A 25 11.86 -1.59 0.63
N ILE A 26 12.90 -1.07 -0.03
CA ILE A 26 13.99 -0.34 0.65
C ILE A 26 13.44 0.90 1.35
N LEU A 27 12.59 1.67 0.67
CA LEU A 27 12.00 2.88 1.23
C LEU A 27 11.20 2.58 2.51
N MET A 28 10.39 1.51 2.53
CA MET A 28 9.64 1.10 3.71
C MET A 28 10.56 0.69 4.87
N TRP A 29 11.68 0.02 4.58
CA TRP A 29 12.69 -0.30 5.58
C TRP A 29 13.37 0.95 6.15
N ILE A 30 13.73 1.90 5.30
CA ILE A 30 14.31 3.18 5.72
C ILE A 30 13.33 3.91 6.64
N ILE A 31 12.05 3.97 6.26
CA ILE A 31 11.00 4.58 7.08
C ILE A 31 10.84 3.83 8.41
N ALA A 32 10.86 2.49 8.41
CA ALA A 32 10.75 1.69 9.63
C ALA A 32 11.89 1.99 10.62
N ILE A 33 13.14 2.03 10.12
CA ILE A 33 14.31 2.36 10.92
C ILE A 33 14.23 3.81 11.42
N ALA A 34 13.80 4.75 10.56
CA ALA A 34 13.64 6.15 10.92
C ALA A 34 12.60 6.35 12.03
N ILE A 35 11.47 5.62 11.99
CA ILE A 35 10.44 5.66 13.04
C ILE A 35 10.98 5.12 14.36
N VAL A 36 11.73 4.02 14.34
CA VAL A 36 12.36 3.48 15.57
C VAL A 36 13.37 4.48 16.13
N ALA A 37 14.22 5.07 15.28
CA ALA A 37 15.20 6.06 15.71
C ALA A 37 14.53 7.31 16.30
N ALA A 38 13.52 7.87 15.62
CA ALA A 38 12.73 8.98 16.13
C ALA A 38 12.01 8.63 17.44
N GLY A 39 11.44 7.41 17.52
CA GLY A 39 10.80 6.90 18.72
C GLY A 39 11.75 6.80 19.92
N ILE A 40 12.99 6.35 19.72
CA ILE A 40 14.00 6.30 20.78
C ILE A 40 14.35 7.71 21.26
N VAL A 41 14.51 8.68 20.35
CA VAL A 41 14.75 10.08 20.72
C VAL A 41 13.58 10.61 21.56
N SER A 42 12.33 10.44 21.10
CA SER A 42 11.15 10.84 21.86
C SER A 42 11.06 10.14 23.22
N TRP A 43 11.41 8.85 23.29
CA TRP A 43 11.43 8.08 24.54
C TRP A 43 12.38 8.70 25.57
N VAL A 44 13.57 9.13 25.15
CA VAL A 44 14.53 9.86 26.00
C VAL A 44 13.95 11.20 26.42
N ASP A 45 13.36 11.97 25.50
CA ASP A 45 12.80 13.28 25.78
C ASP A 45 11.65 13.22 26.81
N PHE A 46 10.85 12.15 26.78
CA PHE A 46 9.78 11.93 27.76
C PHE A 46 10.29 11.80 29.20
N TRP A 47 11.54 11.35 29.43
CA TRP A 47 12.10 11.30 30.78
C TRP A 47 12.28 12.68 31.40
N ASN A 48 12.43 13.74 30.58
CA ASN A 48 12.50 15.10 31.09
C ASN A 48 11.19 15.53 31.78
N GLN A 49 10.06 14.91 31.42
CA GLN A 49 8.75 15.18 32.02
C GLN A 49 8.57 14.58 33.42
N VAL A 50 9.48 13.71 33.85
CA VAL A 50 9.48 13.16 35.22
C VAL A 50 9.92 14.21 36.24
N SER A 51 10.75 15.17 35.82
CA SER A 51 11.24 16.21 36.71
C SER A 51 10.08 17.06 37.25
N GLY A 52 9.98 17.18 38.58
CA GLY A 52 8.91 17.95 39.24
C GLY A 52 7.57 17.23 39.40
N GLN A 53 7.45 15.95 39.00
CA GLN A 53 6.25 15.14 39.25
C GLN A 53 6.26 14.52 40.66
N ASN A 54 5.07 14.37 41.25
CA ASN A 54 4.88 13.57 42.47
C ASN A 54 5.05 12.07 42.16
N ALA A 55 5.22 11.23 43.18
CA ALA A 55 5.43 9.78 43.02
C ALA A 55 4.38 9.08 42.14
N SER A 56 3.11 9.50 42.22
CA SER A 56 2.03 9.03 41.33
C SER A 56 2.31 9.39 39.86
N GLY A 57 2.70 10.64 39.59
CA GLY A 57 3.02 11.09 38.24
C GLY A 57 4.21 10.34 37.64
N VAL A 58 5.24 10.06 38.44
CA VAL A 58 6.38 9.23 38.02
C VAL A 58 5.93 7.83 37.59
N LEU A 59 5.05 7.19 38.37
CA LEU A 59 4.48 5.88 38.01
C LEU A 59 3.71 5.95 36.69
N GLY A 60 2.91 7.01 36.49
CA GLY A 60 2.18 7.26 35.24
C GLY A 60 3.10 7.35 34.02
N VAL A 61 4.20 8.11 34.14
CA VAL A 61 5.20 8.24 33.06
C VAL A 61 5.84 6.88 32.76
N ILE A 62 6.23 6.10 33.79
CA ILE A 62 6.84 4.77 33.59
C ILE A 62 5.87 3.83 32.85
N LEU A 63 4.60 3.78 33.26
CA LEU A 63 3.60 2.93 32.62
C LEU A 63 3.33 3.37 31.17
N TYR A 64 3.24 4.68 30.93
CA TYR A 64 3.12 5.24 29.58
C TYR A 64 4.31 4.83 28.69
N GLN A 65 5.54 4.91 29.21
CA GLN A 65 6.75 4.54 28.46
C GLN A 65 6.74 3.07 28.02
N LEU A 66 6.22 2.16 28.86
CA LEU A 66 6.07 0.76 28.48
C LEU A 66 5.09 0.59 27.31
N VAL A 67 3.95 1.27 27.36
CA VAL A 67 2.96 1.27 26.27
C VAL A 67 3.55 1.88 24.99
N PHE A 68 4.35 2.94 25.11
CA PHE A 68 5.02 3.59 23.99
C PHE A 68 6.06 2.68 23.31
N LEU A 69 6.85 1.91 24.08
CA LEU A 69 7.79 0.93 23.51
C LEU A 69 7.05 -0.18 22.76
N ILE A 70 5.92 -0.64 23.28
CA ILE A 70 5.06 -1.61 22.61
C ILE A 70 4.52 -1.02 21.29
N LEU A 71 4.08 0.24 21.30
CA LEU A 71 3.68 0.95 20.08
C LEU A 71 4.80 0.96 19.03
N LEU A 72 6.02 1.36 19.40
CA LEU A 72 7.15 1.39 18.46
C LEU A 72 7.42 0.01 17.85
N TYR A 73 7.33 -1.06 18.65
CA TYR A 73 7.47 -2.42 18.16
C TYR A 73 6.40 -2.77 17.11
N PHE A 74 5.14 -2.43 17.35
CA PHE A 74 4.06 -2.69 16.38
C PHE A 74 4.21 -1.87 15.10
N LEU A 75 4.58 -0.58 15.19
CA LEU A 75 4.80 0.28 14.02
C LEU A 75 5.92 -0.28 13.13
N PHE A 76 7.03 -0.70 13.75
CA PHE A 76 8.12 -1.34 13.04
C PHE A 76 7.67 -2.63 12.35
N GLN A 77 6.97 -3.51 13.09
CA GLN A 77 6.51 -4.79 12.54
C GLN A 77 5.55 -4.63 11.36
N ILE A 78 4.61 -3.69 11.44
CA ILE A 78 3.69 -3.40 10.32
C ILE A 78 4.47 -3.04 9.07
N LEU A 79 5.45 -2.15 9.18
CA LEU A 79 6.25 -1.73 8.03
C LEU A 79 7.10 -2.86 7.46
N VAL A 80 7.70 -3.70 8.30
CA VAL A 80 8.49 -4.85 7.84
C VAL A 80 7.61 -5.87 7.11
N ILE A 81 6.47 -6.23 7.69
CA ILE A 81 5.51 -7.17 7.08
C ILE A 81 5.02 -6.61 5.74
N ARG A 82 4.60 -5.34 5.71
CA ARG A 82 4.09 -4.71 4.49
C ARG A 82 5.17 -4.49 3.43
N ALA A 83 6.42 -4.29 3.82
CA ALA A 83 7.54 -4.25 2.88
C ALA A 83 7.71 -5.62 2.19
N SER A 84 7.62 -6.72 2.95
CA SER A 84 7.63 -8.06 2.36
C SER A 84 6.43 -8.30 1.43
N ASP A 85 5.25 -7.82 1.79
CA ASP A 85 4.06 -7.91 0.92
C ASP A 85 4.27 -7.19 -0.42
N VAL A 86 4.98 -6.06 -0.45
CA VAL A 86 5.31 -5.34 -1.70
C VAL A 86 6.17 -6.20 -2.64
N LEU A 87 7.09 -7.00 -2.11
CA LEU A 87 7.91 -7.91 -2.92
C LEU A 87 7.11 -9.12 -3.40
N ASN A 88 6.17 -9.59 -2.57
CA ASN A 88 5.35 -10.77 -2.81
C ASN A 88 4.02 -10.46 -3.51
N VAL A 89 3.82 -9.24 -4.01
CA VAL A 89 2.71 -8.96 -4.93
C VAL A 89 2.92 -9.86 -6.13
N GLU A 90 2.21 -10.99 -6.14
CA GLU A 90 2.16 -11.91 -7.26
C GLU A 90 1.80 -11.09 -8.49
N GLU A 91 2.61 -11.25 -9.53
CA GLU A 91 2.43 -10.63 -10.83
C GLU A 91 1.04 -11.01 -11.34
N PHE A 92 0.03 -10.21 -11.04
CA PHE A 92 -1.14 -10.11 -11.91
C PHE A 92 -0.53 -9.88 -13.29
N GLU A 93 -0.63 -10.88 -14.16
CA GLU A 93 -0.04 -11.04 -15.51
C GLU A 93 -0.21 -9.81 -16.43
N SER A 94 0.23 -8.64 -15.99
CA SER A 94 -0.18 -7.36 -16.49
C SER A 94 0.94 -6.36 -16.26
N ASP A 95 1.11 -5.47 -17.22
CA ASP A 95 2.08 -4.38 -17.23
C ASP A 95 1.92 -3.37 -16.07
N PHE A 96 1.02 -3.63 -15.10
CA PHE A 96 0.62 -2.69 -14.05
C PHE A 96 1.18 -3.10 -12.67
N THR A 97 2.47 -2.86 -12.45
CA THR A 97 3.10 -3.13 -11.14
C THR A 97 2.74 -2.08 -10.07
N VAL A 98 2.45 -0.84 -10.47
CA VAL A 98 2.27 0.28 -9.52
C VAL A 98 0.98 0.17 -8.72
N ILE A 99 -0.13 -0.23 -9.36
CA ILE A 99 -1.46 -0.23 -8.72
C ILE A 99 -1.54 -1.18 -7.51
N PRO A 100 -1.10 -2.45 -7.60
CA PRO A 100 -1.08 -3.34 -6.44
C PRO A 100 -0.17 -2.84 -5.31
N VAL A 101 0.98 -2.25 -5.65
CA VAL A 101 1.90 -1.71 -4.64
C VAL A 101 1.26 -0.54 -3.90
N MET A 102 0.58 0.36 -4.61
CA MET A 102 -0.16 1.46 -3.98
C MET A 102 -1.26 0.95 -3.03
N SER A 103 -1.94 -0.14 -3.38
CA SER A 103 -2.92 -0.79 -2.50
C SER A 103 -2.29 -1.26 -1.18
N VAL A 104 -1.10 -1.87 -1.23
CA VAL A 104 -0.35 -2.28 -0.03
C VAL A 104 0.08 -1.07 0.80
N LEU A 105 0.58 -0.01 0.17
CA LEU A 105 1.01 1.21 0.86
C LEU A 105 -0.15 1.90 1.59
N ILE A 106 -1.32 1.99 0.96
CA ILE A 106 -2.50 2.59 1.58
C ILE A 106 -2.94 1.79 2.82
N ARG A 107 -2.96 0.45 2.72
CA ARG A 107 -3.25 -0.41 3.89
C ARG A 107 -2.23 -0.20 5.01
N ALA A 108 -0.95 -0.13 4.68
CA ALA A 108 0.11 0.13 5.66
C ALA A 108 -0.10 1.46 6.39
N VAL A 109 -0.44 2.53 5.68
CA VAL A 109 -0.74 3.84 6.30
C VAL A 109 -1.94 3.74 7.25
N GLY A 110 -3.02 3.07 6.83
CA GLY A 110 -4.21 2.86 7.67
C GLY A 110 -3.92 2.09 8.95
N GLU A 111 -3.08 1.05 8.86
CA GLU A 111 -2.67 0.22 10.00
C GLU A 111 -1.76 0.98 10.97
N LEU A 112 -0.79 1.74 10.44
CA LEU A 112 0.08 2.58 11.24
C LEU A 112 -0.73 3.62 12.01
N LEU A 113 -1.66 4.30 11.34
CA LEU A 113 -2.56 5.26 11.99
C LEU A 113 -3.45 4.58 13.04
N ALA A 114 -3.98 3.38 12.75
CA ALA A 114 -4.86 2.66 13.65
C ALA A 114 -4.16 2.27 14.95
N ILE A 115 -2.99 1.63 14.83
CA ILE A 115 -2.17 1.23 15.97
C ILE A 115 -1.69 2.46 16.74
N TYR A 116 -1.23 3.51 16.04
CA TYR A 116 -0.83 4.74 16.70
C TYR A 116 -1.97 5.34 17.53
N CYS A 117 -3.16 5.51 16.95
CA CYS A 117 -4.32 6.08 17.67
C CYS A 117 -4.74 5.23 18.88
N LEU A 118 -4.74 3.91 18.74
CA LEU A 118 -5.09 2.99 19.81
C LEU A 118 -4.13 3.10 21.00
N PHE A 119 -2.83 2.96 20.75
CA PHE A 119 -1.82 2.99 21.81
C PHE A 119 -1.65 4.39 22.40
N GLN A 120 -1.81 5.45 21.61
CA GLN A 120 -1.89 6.79 22.16
C GLN A 120 -3.09 6.91 23.09
N GLY A 121 -4.28 6.47 22.70
CA GLY A 121 -5.46 6.47 23.56
C GLY A 121 -5.25 5.75 24.91
N ILE A 122 -4.59 4.58 24.87
CA ILE A 122 -4.21 3.82 26.07
C ILE A 122 -3.19 4.59 26.92
N GLY A 123 -2.14 5.11 26.28
CA GLY A 123 -1.11 5.91 26.95
C GLY A 123 -1.71 7.13 27.63
N TRP A 124 -2.63 7.82 26.96
CA TRP A 124 -3.35 8.98 27.50
C TRP A 124 -4.24 8.64 28.68
N LEU A 125 -4.93 7.49 28.65
CA LEU A 125 -5.70 7.02 29.79
C LEU A 125 -4.81 6.82 31.02
N ILE A 126 -3.67 6.15 30.85
CA ILE A 126 -2.69 5.92 31.93
C ILE A 126 -2.18 7.26 32.45
N PHE A 127 -1.76 8.15 31.54
CA PHE A 127 -1.19 9.43 31.93
C PHE A 127 -2.20 10.30 32.69
N ALA A 128 -3.43 10.43 32.18
CA ALA A 128 -4.49 11.23 32.81
C ALA A 128 -4.96 10.67 34.15
N TRP A 129 -4.73 9.38 34.43
CA TRP A 129 -5.02 8.77 35.72
C TRP A 129 -3.98 9.17 36.77
N PHE A 130 -2.70 9.15 36.40
CA PHE A 130 -1.60 9.25 37.34
C PHE A 130 -0.94 10.63 37.42
N ALA A 131 -1.05 11.42 36.35
CA ALA A 131 -0.45 12.73 36.19
C ALA A 131 -1.52 13.80 35.91
N SER A 132 -1.35 14.96 36.52
CA SER A 132 -2.28 16.08 36.43
C SER A 132 -2.07 16.98 35.21
N ALA A 133 -0.99 16.75 34.44
CA ALA A 133 -0.60 17.55 33.28
C ALA A 133 -0.63 16.71 31.99
N VAL A 134 -0.73 17.37 30.85
CA VAL A 134 -0.81 16.76 29.52
C VAL A 134 0.57 16.85 28.87
N PRO A 135 1.26 15.73 28.60
CA PRO A 135 2.51 15.71 27.84
C PRO A 135 2.26 16.23 26.43
N GLN A 136 2.80 17.39 26.09
CA GLN A 136 2.94 17.73 24.68
C GLN A 136 4.06 16.86 24.12
N LEU A 137 3.75 16.11 23.06
CA LEU A 137 4.72 15.23 22.41
C LEU A 137 5.82 16.01 21.68
N GLY A 138 5.64 17.32 21.50
CA GLY A 138 6.62 18.18 20.86
C GLY A 138 6.83 17.82 19.40
N LEU A 139 5.87 17.13 18.78
CA LEU A 139 5.96 16.66 17.39
C LEU A 139 5.52 17.73 16.38
N GLY A 140 5.25 18.95 16.83
CA GLY A 140 4.94 20.10 15.97
C GLY A 140 3.69 19.85 15.12
N ALA A 141 3.85 19.77 13.80
CA ALA A 141 2.74 19.59 12.86
C ALA A 141 1.89 18.32 13.08
N PHE A 142 2.46 17.27 13.70
CA PHE A 142 1.68 16.10 14.10
C PHE A 142 0.77 16.40 15.30
N ASP A 143 1.23 17.21 16.25
CA ASP A 143 0.40 17.65 17.37
C ASP A 143 -0.82 18.43 16.84
N ASP A 144 -0.63 19.27 15.81
CA ASP A 144 -1.74 20.00 15.15
C ASP A 144 -2.75 19.07 14.46
N LEU A 145 -2.29 18.00 13.81
CA LEU A 145 -3.19 16.98 13.24
C LEU A 145 -4.05 16.33 14.33
N PHE A 146 -3.48 16.05 15.49
CA PHE A 146 -4.21 15.45 16.63
C PHE A 146 -5.05 16.46 17.41
N VAL A 147 -4.73 17.75 17.34
CA VAL A 147 -5.59 18.86 17.78
C VAL A 147 -6.83 18.96 16.90
N ILE A 148 -6.70 18.79 15.57
CA ILE A 148 -7.86 18.75 14.64
C ILE A 148 -8.80 17.57 14.98
N VAL A 149 -8.21 16.43 15.33
CA VAL A 149 -8.94 15.21 15.75
C VAL A 149 -9.44 15.32 17.21
N ASN A 150 -9.03 16.37 17.92
CA ASN A 150 -9.36 16.68 19.32
C ASN A 150 -9.15 15.47 20.25
N ILE A 151 -8.07 14.71 20.07
CA ILE A 151 -7.78 13.61 21.00
C ILE A 151 -7.37 14.17 22.37
N TYR A 152 -6.76 15.36 22.38
CA TYR A 152 -6.19 15.99 23.56
C TYR A 152 -7.08 17.13 24.07
N SER A 153 -7.93 16.87 25.07
CA SER A 153 -8.68 17.93 25.72
C SER A 153 -8.74 17.73 27.23
N GLY A 154 -8.03 18.56 27.99
CA GLY A 154 -8.15 18.67 29.46
C GLY A 154 -7.34 17.65 30.27
N SER A 155 -7.49 17.71 31.60
CA SER A 155 -6.80 16.85 32.57
C SER A 155 -7.79 15.97 33.35
N GLY A 156 -7.27 14.88 33.91
CA GLY A 156 -7.99 13.97 34.81
C GLY A 156 -8.63 12.75 34.14
N PHE A 157 -9.03 11.80 34.98
CA PHE A 157 -9.48 10.47 34.58
C PHE A 157 -10.57 10.46 33.49
N LYS A 158 -11.57 11.34 33.60
CA LYS A 158 -12.65 11.48 32.61
C LYS A 158 -12.09 11.76 31.21
N GLN A 159 -11.06 12.61 31.11
CA GLN A 159 -10.44 12.93 29.83
C GLN A 159 -9.59 11.79 29.30
N GLY A 160 -8.95 11.01 30.18
CA GLY A 160 -8.28 9.76 29.81
C GLY A 160 -9.22 8.76 29.12
N ILE A 161 -10.43 8.56 29.66
CA ILE A 161 -11.44 7.70 29.03
C ILE A 161 -11.86 8.25 27.67
N ILE A 162 -12.13 9.55 27.58
CA ILE A 162 -12.52 10.20 26.32
C ILE A 162 -11.43 10.03 25.26
N ALA A 163 -10.16 10.21 25.64
CA ALA A 163 -9.02 10.01 24.75
C ALA A 163 -8.91 8.56 24.27
N LEU A 164 -9.10 7.57 25.15
CA LEU A 164 -9.13 6.16 24.77
C LEU A 164 -10.25 5.87 23.76
N VAL A 165 -11.48 6.33 24.04
CA VAL A 165 -12.63 6.12 23.15
C VAL A 165 -12.39 6.79 21.79
N LYS A 166 -11.87 8.02 21.77
CA LYS A 166 -11.49 8.71 20.53
C LYS A 166 -10.41 7.95 19.79
N GLY A 167 -9.37 7.47 20.47
CA GLY A 167 -8.28 6.68 19.87
C GLY A 167 -8.80 5.40 19.20
N ILE A 168 -9.74 4.69 19.83
CA ILE A 168 -10.38 3.51 19.25
C ILE A 168 -11.22 3.88 18.02
N ILE A 169 -12.07 4.91 18.13
CA ILE A 169 -12.93 5.34 17.02
C ILE A 169 -12.10 5.77 15.81
N TRP A 170 -11.09 6.60 16.03
CA TRP A 170 -10.24 7.10 14.95
C TRP A 170 -9.33 6.02 14.37
N GLY A 171 -8.81 5.12 15.20
CA GLY A 171 -8.03 4.00 14.68
C GLY A 171 -8.87 3.00 13.88
N PHE A 172 -10.11 2.75 14.30
CA PHE A 172 -11.05 1.96 13.50
C PHE A 172 -11.45 2.69 12.21
N ALA A 173 -11.74 3.98 12.27
CA ALA A 173 -12.06 4.76 11.07
C ALA A 173 -10.90 4.78 10.07
N SER A 174 -9.65 4.93 10.54
CA SER A 174 -8.48 4.96 9.66
C SER A 174 -8.27 3.65 8.93
N ILE A 175 -8.43 2.51 9.61
CA ILE A 175 -8.26 1.20 8.96
C ILE A 175 -9.39 0.94 7.96
N VAL A 176 -10.64 1.26 8.30
CA VAL A 176 -11.79 1.10 7.39
C VAL A 176 -11.62 1.93 6.13
N VAL A 177 -11.30 3.23 6.28
CA VAL A 177 -11.11 4.14 5.16
C VAL A 177 -9.95 3.69 4.29
N ALA A 178 -8.79 3.39 4.88
CA ALA A 178 -7.62 2.96 4.12
C ALA A 178 -7.87 1.64 3.37
N TYR A 179 -8.48 0.65 4.01
CA TYR A 179 -8.80 -0.61 3.36
C TYR A 179 -9.81 -0.43 2.23
N PHE A 180 -10.84 0.39 2.44
CA PHE A 180 -11.79 0.74 1.38
C PHE A 180 -11.10 1.40 0.18
N LEU A 181 -10.22 2.39 0.41
CA LEU A 181 -9.47 3.03 -0.67
C LEU A 181 -8.57 2.03 -1.42
N ALA A 182 -7.89 1.15 -0.68
CA ALA A 182 -7.04 0.11 -1.25
C ALA A 182 -7.86 -0.88 -2.12
N GLU A 183 -9.06 -1.24 -1.68
CA GLU A 183 -9.98 -2.08 -2.45
C GLU A 183 -10.48 -1.37 -3.72
N VAL A 184 -10.90 -0.11 -3.63
CA VAL A 184 -11.36 0.67 -4.79
C VAL A 184 -10.28 0.73 -5.88
N ILE A 185 -9.04 1.02 -5.49
CA ILE A 185 -7.90 1.04 -6.42
C ILE A 185 -7.67 -0.34 -7.05
N SER A 186 -7.74 -1.40 -6.26
CA SER A 186 -7.55 -2.77 -6.75
C SER A 186 -8.70 -3.22 -7.67
N LEU A 187 -9.93 -2.78 -7.42
CA LEU A 187 -11.11 -3.06 -8.25
C LEU A 187 -11.00 -2.39 -9.62
N CYS A 188 -10.51 -1.15 -9.69
CA CYS A 188 -10.30 -0.45 -10.96
C CYS A 188 -9.36 -1.24 -11.90
N LEU A 189 -8.28 -1.81 -11.36
CA LEU A 189 -7.36 -2.65 -12.15
C LEU A 189 -8.05 -3.93 -12.64
N ARG A 190 -8.76 -4.65 -11.76
CA ARG A 190 -9.49 -5.87 -12.14
C ARG A 190 -10.51 -5.59 -13.24
N TRP A 191 -11.30 -4.54 -13.10
CA TRP A 191 -12.29 -4.13 -14.08
C TRP A 191 -11.67 -3.81 -15.44
N TYR A 192 -10.53 -3.10 -15.46
CA TYR A 192 -9.79 -2.82 -16.69
C TYR A 192 -9.29 -4.10 -17.38
N LEU A 193 -8.72 -5.03 -16.61
CA LEU A 193 -8.22 -6.30 -17.14
C LEU A 193 -9.35 -7.17 -17.71
N ASP A 194 -10.51 -7.20 -17.05
CA ASP A 194 -11.67 -7.95 -17.52
C ASP A 194 -12.23 -7.39 -18.83
N ILE A 195 -12.32 -6.05 -18.97
CA ILE A 195 -12.71 -5.40 -20.23
C ILE A 195 -11.72 -5.76 -21.36
N LYS A 196 -10.41 -5.74 -21.06
CA LYS A 196 -9.37 -6.11 -22.05
C LYS A 196 -9.54 -7.55 -22.51
N LYS A 197 -9.82 -8.49 -21.59
CA LYS A 197 -10.07 -9.91 -21.91
C LYS A 197 -11.29 -10.08 -22.81
N ILE A 198 -12.41 -9.41 -22.50
CA ILE A 198 -13.64 -9.46 -23.30
C ILE A 198 -13.39 -8.94 -24.72
N ARG A 199 -12.63 -7.85 -24.87
CA ARG A 199 -12.28 -7.30 -26.20
C ARG A 199 -11.47 -8.28 -27.04
N VAL A 200 -10.45 -8.91 -26.47
CA VAL A 200 -9.62 -9.90 -27.19
C VAL A 200 -10.44 -11.10 -27.65
N VAL A 201 -11.38 -11.57 -26.82
CA VAL A 201 -12.31 -12.65 -27.20
C VAL A 201 -13.24 -12.20 -28.34
N ALA A 202 -13.82 -11.00 -28.26
CA ALA A 202 -14.70 -10.47 -29.30
C ALA A 202 -13.99 -10.32 -30.65
N GLU A 203 -12.78 -9.76 -30.67
CA GLU A 203 -11.95 -9.62 -31.88
C GLU A 203 -11.51 -11.00 -32.44
N GLY A 204 -11.29 -11.99 -31.57
CA GLY A 204 -10.98 -13.36 -31.96
C GLY A 204 -12.14 -14.08 -32.66
N HIS A 205 -13.38 -13.70 -32.39
CA HIS A 205 -14.57 -14.24 -33.06
C HIS A 205 -14.92 -13.51 -34.37
N GLU A 206 -14.36 -12.32 -34.62
CA GLU A 206 -14.72 -11.47 -35.76
C GLU A 206 -13.98 -11.80 -37.07
N LYS A 207 -12.99 -12.71 -37.05
CA LYS A 207 -12.28 -13.15 -38.27
C LYS A 207 -13.11 -14.22 -38.99
N PRO A 208 -13.80 -13.94 -40.12
CA PRO A 208 -14.37 -15.01 -40.93
C PRO A 208 -13.20 -15.81 -41.52
N ALA A 209 -13.32 -17.13 -41.57
CA ALA A 209 -12.38 -17.95 -42.32
C ALA A 209 -12.19 -17.34 -43.71
N PRO A 210 -10.96 -17.22 -44.24
CA PRO A 210 -10.75 -16.72 -45.59
C PRO A 210 -11.59 -17.60 -46.50
N ALA A 211 -12.54 -16.99 -47.22
CA ALA A 211 -13.36 -17.67 -48.20
C ALA A 211 -12.43 -18.56 -49.03
N ALA A 212 -12.62 -19.88 -48.89
CA ALA A 212 -11.87 -20.86 -49.65
C ALA A 212 -11.91 -20.43 -51.11
N ALA A 213 -10.73 -20.31 -51.70
CA ALA A 213 -10.54 -20.02 -53.10
C ALA A 213 -11.51 -20.87 -53.94
N THR A 214 -12.57 -20.24 -54.47
CA THR A 214 -13.31 -20.83 -55.58
C THR A 214 -12.39 -20.73 -56.79
N ALA A 215 -11.71 -21.85 -56.98
CA ALA A 215 -11.06 -22.36 -58.17
C ALA A 215 -11.40 -21.60 -59.46
N GLY A 216 -10.33 -21.21 -60.17
CA GLY A 216 -10.39 -20.70 -61.52
C GLY A 216 -11.10 -21.65 -62.47
N ALA A 217 -12.02 -21.09 -63.25
CA ALA A 217 -12.54 -21.71 -64.45
C ALA A 217 -11.51 -21.57 -65.58
N GLU A 218 -10.51 -22.45 -65.61
CA GLU A 218 -9.69 -22.69 -66.79
C GLU A 218 -10.31 -23.85 -67.57
N GLY A 219 -11.00 -23.52 -68.66
CA GLY A 219 -11.61 -24.51 -69.55
C GLY A 219 -10.57 -25.34 -70.31
N PRO A 220 -10.82 -26.63 -70.59
CA PRO A 220 -9.87 -27.44 -71.34
C PRO A 220 -9.97 -27.17 -72.84
N LYS A 221 -8.82 -26.85 -73.44
CA LYS A 221 -8.54 -26.86 -74.89
C LYS A 221 -8.53 -28.32 -75.40
N PRO A 222 -9.15 -28.64 -76.56
CA PRO A 222 -9.04 -29.96 -77.17
C PRO A 222 -8.00 -29.99 -78.31
N GLU A 223 -7.01 -30.86 -78.19
CA GLU A 223 -6.21 -31.41 -79.32
C GLU A 223 -6.17 -32.94 -79.10
N GLU A 224 -6.92 -33.72 -79.88
CA GLU A 224 -6.55 -34.31 -81.17
C GLU A 224 -5.90 -35.70 -80.98
N LYS A 225 -6.57 -36.77 -81.48
CA LYS A 225 -5.97 -37.83 -82.31
C LYS A 225 -6.95 -38.98 -82.60
N GLY A 226 -6.90 -39.41 -83.86
CA GLY A 226 -6.92 -40.85 -84.18
C GLY A 226 -8.16 -41.35 -84.91
N GLY A 227 -8.30 -40.97 -86.18
CA GLY A 227 -9.06 -41.79 -87.14
C GLY A 227 -8.25 -43.02 -87.55
N GLU A 228 -8.81 -44.20 -87.35
CA GLU A 228 -8.46 -45.42 -88.08
C GLU A 228 -9.74 -46.27 -88.17
N GLU A 229 -10.49 -46.09 -89.25
CA GLU A 229 -11.62 -46.93 -89.61
C GLU A 229 -11.15 -47.95 -90.65
N LYS A 230 -11.09 -49.21 -90.22
CA LYS A 230 -10.98 -50.40 -91.06
C LYS A 230 -12.36 -51.04 -91.13
N LYS A 231 -12.92 -51.18 -92.34
CA LYS A 231 -13.40 -52.46 -92.93
C LYS A 231 -14.24 -52.22 -94.19
N ASP A 232 -13.84 -52.94 -95.23
CA ASP A 232 -14.63 -53.74 -96.19
C ASP A 232 -16.03 -53.27 -96.60
#